data_AF-A0A257TLY3-F1
#
_entry.id   AF-A0A257TLY3-F1
#
_cell.length_a   1.000
_cell.length_b   1.000
_cell.length_c   1.000
_cell.angle_alpha   90.00
_cell.angle_beta   90.00
_cell.angle_gamma   90.00
#
_symmetry.space_group_name_H-M   'P 1'
#
loop_
_entity.id
_entity.type
_entity.pdbx_description
1 polymer ?
#
loop_
_entity_poly.entity_id
_entity_poly.type
_entity_poly.pdbx_seq_one_letter_code
_entity_poly.pdbx_strand_id
1 'polypeptide(L)'
;MTRPLRIIGSFVVVVAAYCVYSLAAVPLIEPEDAAGDHGEITAEEREQALGSVANQRADLRRWFKDGDWELTSPKILETAQGKLLLRDYHPDRNDAHVVTLNPCTMIFLPEGQFDDEEERLRRAIVLRSPDGATLRFAEPIDIKKGQMGSKIVGGHMPGKVTIRSEQRSPGPEDDLLLLTENVTLDNDCITTPQLVEFFYGPNRGRGREMRLELTTAAEKAAQPSSGPAKTFELARDVHMRMETADGDLFMVGAKPAAPAAAADMKPASPKPPVEINCQGRLHVDLRRYVATFHERVEVVRLNPVGDSDRLTCQRLSVRFEPDPTVKTAAGDASGKGMPRLRPRYITADGNPVILDSRSNGVEARGRRLEYDVQTRSGKLLDNDEATLRQLDPATRQLREIHARELEFESDPESPSGPPRRVDARGKGWLRGSPPADPD
;
A
#
# COMPACT_ATOMS: atom_id res chain seq x y z
N MET A 1 24.70 5.35 -11.88
CA MET A 1 24.02 4.50 -10.88
C MET A 1 22.54 4.70 -11.04
N THR A 2 21.89 3.72 -11.66
CA THR A 2 20.50 3.76 -12.14
C THR A 2 19.53 3.52 -10.98
N ARG A 3 18.60 4.46 -10.78
CA ARG A 3 17.53 4.41 -9.77
C ARG A 3 16.41 3.49 -10.27
N PRO A 4 16.11 2.34 -9.63
CA PRO A 4 15.02 1.49 -10.11
C PRO A 4 13.69 1.88 -9.45
N LEU A 5 12.76 2.31 -10.32
CA LEU A 5 11.29 2.37 -10.24
C LEU A 5 10.66 1.84 -8.94
N ARG A 6 9.88 2.71 -8.30
CA ARG A 6 8.99 2.40 -7.18
C ARG A 6 7.57 2.79 -7.60
N ILE A 7 6.57 1.95 -7.23
CA ILE A 7 5.17 2.31 -6.95
C ILE A 7 4.12 2.02 -8.04
N ILE A 8 3.02 1.37 -7.63
CA ILE A 8 1.63 1.87 -7.46
C ILE A 8 0.80 0.72 -6.81
N GLY A 9 1.10 -0.56 -7.08
CA GLY A 9 0.38 -1.67 -6.42
C GLY A 9 0.94 -2.07 -5.04
N SER A 10 2.16 -1.66 -4.70
CA SER A 10 2.77 -1.97 -3.39
C SER A 10 2.07 -1.25 -2.24
N PHE A 11 1.35 -0.15 -2.47
CA PHE A 11 0.94 0.75 -1.40
C PHE A 11 -0.16 0.18 -0.48
N VAL A 12 -1.22 -0.37 -1.07
CA VAL A 12 -2.32 -0.96 -0.30
C VAL A 12 -2.02 -2.42 0.04
N VAL A 13 -1.30 -3.13 -0.83
CA VAL A 13 -0.90 -4.52 -0.62
C VAL A 13 0.17 -4.64 0.47
N VAL A 14 1.14 -3.73 0.56
CA VAL A 14 2.19 -3.79 1.61
C VAL A 14 1.61 -3.46 2.98
N VAL A 15 0.81 -2.40 3.10
CA VAL A 15 0.22 -2.01 4.39
C VAL A 15 -0.76 -3.08 4.89
N ALA A 16 -1.67 -3.54 4.02
CA ALA A 16 -2.64 -4.56 4.36
C ALA A 16 -2.00 -5.95 4.54
N ALA A 17 -1.12 -6.41 3.64
CA ALA A 17 -0.52 -7.73 3.77
C ALA A 17 0.49 -7.80 4.93
N TYR A 18 1.10 -6.69 5.33
CA TYR A 18 2.11 -6.71 6.40
C TYR A 18 1.50 -6.52 7.80
N CYS A 19 0.52 -5.62 7.95
CA CYS A 19 -0.28 -5.51 9.20
C CYS A 19 -1.04 -6.80 9.52
N VAL A 20 -1.27 -7.64 8.50
CA VAL A 20 -1.97 -8.92 8.62
C VAL A 20 -1.02 -10.09 8.74
N TYR A 21 0.12 -10.08 8.05
CA TYR A 21 1.15 -11.10 8.28
C TYR A 21 1.49 -11.19 9.77
N SER A 22 1.56 -10.05 10.44
CA SER A 22 1.90 -9.93 11.86
C SER A 22 0.78 -10.34 12.84
N LEU A 23 -0.49 -10.35 12.41
CA LEU A 23 -1.64 -10.65 13.30
C LEU A 23 -2.38 -11.95 12.93
N ALA A 24 -2.22 -12.46 11.69
CA ALA A 24 -2.91 -13.64 11.18
C ALA A 24 -2.00 -14.86 10.95
N ALA A 25 -0.66 -14.69 10.92
CA ALA A 25 0.28 -15.82 10.87
C ALA A 25 0.56 -16.45 12.25
N VAL A 26 -0.20 -16.02 13.27
CA VAL A 26 -0.20 -16.46 14.67
C VAL A 26 -0.55 -17.94 14.93
N PRO A 27 -1.05 -18.80 14.01
CA PRO A 27 -1.21 -20.24 14.32
C PRO A 27 0.12 -21.00 14.51
N LEU A 28 1.25 -20.31 14.62
CA LEU A 28 2.58 -20.88 14.82
C LEU A 28 3.18 -20.52 16.19
N ILE A 29 2.33 -20.15 17.16
CA ILE A 29 2.71 -20.15 18.58
C ILE A 29 2.47 -21.58 19.08
N GLU A 30 3.52 -22.41 18.91
CA GLU A 30 3.76 -23.82 19.32
C GLU A 30 3.34 -24.95 18.36
N PRO A 31 4.21 -25.95 18.07
CA PRO A 31 4.85 -26.90 19.02
C PRO A 31 6.40 -26.97 18.90
N GLU A 32 7.25 -27.60 19.73
CA GLU A 32 7.17 -28.66 20.75
C GLU A 32 8.00 -28.28 22.01
N ASP A 33 7.69 -28.97 23.12
CA ASP A 33 8.26 -28.88 24.46
C ASP A 33 9.79 -28.68 24.56
N ALA A 34 10.17 -27.72 25.40
CA ALA A 34 11.27 -27.90 26.33
C ALA A 34 10.91 -27.20 27.64
N ALA A 35 10.16 -27.90 28.49
CA ALA A 35 9.99 -27.53 29.89
C ALA A 35 11.38 -27.51 30.55
N GLY A 36 11.99 -26.32 30.63
CA GLY A 36 13.16 -26.06 31.46
C GLY A 36 12.73 -26.05 32.92
N ASP A 37 13.17 -27.05 33.67
CA ASP A 37 13.03 -27.15 35.12
C ASP A 37 13.69 -25.93 35.80
N HIS A 38 12.88 -25.04 36.37
CA HIS A 38 13.37 -23.89 37.13
C HIS A 38 13.62 -24.29 38.58
N GLY A 39 14.82 -24.84 38.82
CA GLY A 39 15.44 -24.91 40.15
C GLY A 39 15.82 -23.52 40.67
N GLU A 40 16.03 -23.41 41.99
CA GLU A 40 16.35 -22.17 42.69
C GLU A 40 17.53 -21.40 42.06
N ILE A 41 17.27 -20.16 41.66
CA ILE A 41 18.21 -19.28 40.96
C ILE A 41 19.39 -18.91 41.87
N THR A 42 20.59 -19.31 41.45
CA THR A 42 21.87 -18.98 42.10
C THR A 42 22.29 -17.51 41.82
N ALA A 43 23.21 -16.97 42.63
CA ALA A 43 23.68 -15.59 42.49
C ALA A 43 24.40 -15.33 41.15
N GLU A 44 25.09 -16.33 40.61
CA GLU A 44 25.77 -16.27 39.31
C GLU A 44 24.77 -16.28 38.13
N GLU A 45 23.70 -17.07 38.22
CA GLU A 45 22.59 -17.04 37.26
C GLU A 45 21.84 -15.71 37.29
N ARG A 46 21.78 -15.03 38.44
CA ARG A 46 21.19 -13.69 38.58
C ARG A 46 22.04 -12.61 37.90
N GLU A 47 23.37 -12.72 37.96
CA GLU A 47 24.30 -11.79 37.30
C GLU A 47 24.33 -12.01 35.78
N GLN A 48 24.27 -13.27 35.33
CA GLN A 48 24.07 -13.63 33.93
C GLN A 48 22.69 -13.19 33.40
N ALA A 49 21.63 -13.32 34.21
CA ALA A 49 20.31 -12.80 33.88
C ALA A 49 20.32 -11.27 33.74
N LEU A 50 20.99 -10.55 34.64
CA LEU A 50 21.16 -9.10 34.54
C LEU A 50 21.94 -8.67 33.29
N GLY A 51 23.00 -9.39 32.93
CA GLY A 51 23.76 -9.19 31.69
C GLY A 51 22.93 -9.49 30.43
N SER A 52 22.12 -10.54 30.44
CA SER A 52 21.22 -10.90 29.33
C SER A 52 20.12 -9.85 29.12
N VAL A 53 19.55 -9.31 30.21
CA VAL A 53 18.56 -8.22 30.17
C VAL A 53 19.19 -6.92 29.67
N ALA A 54 20.44 -6.62 30.05
CA ALA A 54 21.17 -5.45 29.57
C ALA A 54 21.45 -5.53 28.05
N ASN A 55 21.82 -6.71 27.55
CA ASN A 55 22.04 -6.95 26.12
C ASN A 55 20.73 -6.87 25.33
N GLN A 56 19.66 -7.52 25.80
CA GLN A 56 18.34 -7.41 25.18
C GLN A 56 17.86 -5.95 25.11
N ARG A 57 18.13 -5.15 26.14
CA ARG A 57 17.79 -3.71 26.16
C ARG A 57 18.64 -2.90 25.18
N ALA A 58 19.91 -3.24 25.01
CA ALA A 58 20.77 -2.59 24.02
C ALA A 58 20.25 -2.80 22.60
N ASP A 59 19.72 -3.98 22.29
CA ASP A 59 19.15 -4.29 20.98
C ASP A 59 17.88 -3.50 20.66
N LEU A 60 17.08 -3.17 21.68
CA LEU A 60 15.84 -2.40 21.52
C LEU A 60 16.07 -0.92 21.23
N ARG A 61 17.23 -0.34 21.60
CA ARG A 61 17.54 1.10 21.42
C ARG A 61 17.44 1.57 19.96
N ARG A 62 17.52 0.66 19.00
CA ARG A 62 17.33 1.00 17.58
C ARG A 62 15.89 1.38 17.24
N TRP A 63 14.90 0.83 17.96
CA TRP A 63 13.49 1.05 17.66
C TRP A 63 12.80 2.03 18.61
N PHE A 64 13.48 2.51 19.64
CA PHE A 64 12.88 3.35 20.67
C PHE A 64 13.80 4.49 21.03
N LYS A 65 13.21 5.61 21.43
CA LYS A 65 13.95 6.80 21.86
C LYS A 65 14.32 6.69 23.32
N ASP A 66 15.38 7.38 23.73
CA ASP A 66 15.71 7.50 25.15
C ASP A 66 14.50 8.07 25.93
N GLY A 67 14.12 7.38 27.00
CA GLY A 67 12.94 7.69 27.81
C GLY A 67 11.67 6.91 27.43
N ASP A 68 11.65 6.20 26.30
CA ASP A 68 10.56 5.27 25.98
C ASP A 68 10.48 4.16 27.04
N TRP A 69 9.27 3.73 27.36
CA TRP A 69 9.05 2.73 28.39
C TRP A 69 9.59 1.35 28.02
N GLU A 70 9.59 1.07 26.72
CA GLU A 70 10.17 -0.13 26.11
C GLU A 70 11.66 -0.25 26.43
N LEU A 71 12.33 0.87 26.70
CA LEU A 71 13.73 0.88 27.11
C LEU A 71 13.91 0.99 28.62
N THR A 72 12.87 1.05 29.46
CA THR A 72 13.07 1.28 30.91
C THR A 72 13.08 -0.02 31.70
N SER A 73 11.98 -0.78 31.64
CA SER A 73 11.84 -2.09 32.28
C SER A 73 10.66 -2.85 31.65
N PRO A 74 10.76 -3.25 30.37
CA PRO A 74 9.73 -4.06 29.74
C PRO A 74 9.79 -5.50 30.27
N LYS A 75 8.63 -6.15 30.34
CA LYS A 75 8.55 -7.61 30.27
C LYS A 75 8.62 -7.98 28.79
N ILE A 76 9.60 -8.80 28.41
CA ILE A 76 9.83 -9.22 27.03
C ILE A 76 9.41 -10.68 26.90
N LEU A 77 8.54 -10.96 25.95
CA LEU A 77 8.15 -12.30 25.55
C LEU A 77 8.64 -12.51 24.11
N GLU A 78 9.59 -13.42 23.94
CA GLU A 78 10.16 -13.75 22.62
C GLU A 78 9.38 -14.91 22.00
N THR A 79 9.14 -14.79 20.70
CA THR A 79 8.47 -15.80 19.87
C THR A 79 9.33 -16.05 18.62
N ALA A 80 9.06 -17.14 17.89
CA ALA A 80 9.78 -17.46 16.66
C ALA A 80 9.76 -16.33 15.61
N GLN A 81 8.73 -15.46 15.64
CA GLN A 81 8.48 -14.42 14.63
C GLN A 81 8.76 -12.99 15.13
N GLY A 82 9.11 -12.81 16.41
CA GLY A 82 9.26 -11.47 16.97
C GLY A 82 9.29 -11.38 18.50
N LYS A 83 9.22 -10.15 19.00
CA LYS A 83 9.21 -9.82 20.44
C LYS A 83 7.93 -9.08 20.80
N LEU A 84 7.27 -9.51 21.86
CA LEU A 84 6.19 -8.77 22.52
C LEU A 84 6.73 -8.12 23.78
N LEU A 85 6.58 -6.80 23.87
CA LEU A 85 6.96 -5.99 25.01
C LEU A 85 5.69 -5.52 25.70
N LEU A 86 5.66 -5.61 27.03
CA LEU A 86 4.55 -5.12 27.86
C LEU A 86 5.07 -4.65 29.22
N ARG A 87 4.37 -3.72 29.89
CA ARG A 87 4.68 -3.43 31.31
C ARG A 87 3.91 -4.38 32.21
N ASP A 88 2.60 -4.42 32.02
CA ASP A 88 1.69 -5.21 32.85
C ASP A 88 0.75 -6.03 32.00
N TYR A 89 0.33 -7.16 32.55
CA TYR A 89 -0.70 -8.02 32.00
C TYR A 89 -1.63 -8.48 33.11
N HIS A 90 -2.92 -8.56 32.81
CA HIS A 90 -3.95 -9.01 33.72
C HIS A 90 -4.86 -9.98 32.96
N PRO A 91 -4.86 -11.28 33.30
CA PRO A 91 -5.92 -12.17 32.86
C PRO A 91 -7.27 -11.63 33.35
N ASP A 92 -8.31 -11.75 32.54
CA ASP A 92 -9.65 -11.36 32.95
C ASP A 92 -10.13 -12.27 34.09
N ARG A 93 -10.74 -11.68 35.12
CA ARG A 93 -11.18 -12.44 36.30
C ARG A 93 -12.37 -13.34 36.03
N ASN A 94 -13.16 -13.01 35.01
CA ASN A 94 -14.39 -13.69 34.64
C ASN A 94 -14.22 -14.55 33.38
N ASP A 95 -13.15 -14.34 32.60
CA ASP A 95 -12.87 -15.08 31.37
C ASP A 95 -11.39 -15.46 31.23
N ALA A 96 -11.08 -16.74 31.44
CA ALA A 96 -9.71 -17.27 31.35
C ALA A 96 -9.12 -17.24 29.92
N HIS A 97 -9.94 -16.94 28.91
CA HIS A 97 -9.52 -16.78 27.52
C HIS A 97 -9.09 -15.35 27.18
N VAL A 98 -9.29 -14.39 28.09
CA VAL A 98 -9.04 -12.98 27.85
C VAL A 98 -7.87 -12.49 28.69
N VAL A 99 -6.97 -11.74 28.08
CA VAL A 99 -5.88 -11.04 28.75
C VAL A 99 -5.83 -9.59 28.30
N THR A 100 -5.67 -8.70 29.28
CA THR A 100 -5.41 -7.28 29.03
C THR A 100 -3.92 -7.00 29.24
N LEU A 101 -3.28 -6.42 28.23
CA LEU A 101 -1.90 -5.96 28.21
C LEU A 101 -1.88 -4.44 28.30
N ASN A 102 -1.02 -3.85 29.12
CA ASN A 102 -0.93 -2.39 29.24
C ASN A 102 0.46 -1.88 29.64
N PRO A 103 1.05 -0.94 28.87
CA PRO A 103 0.98 -0.81 27.41
C PRO A 103 1.52 -2.06 26.70
N CYS A 104 1.34 -2.16 25.38
CA CYS A 104 1.95 -3.23 24.60
C CYS A 104 2.60 -2.74 23.30
N THR A 105 3.75 -3.33 22.97
CA THR A 105 4.48 -3.10 21.73
C THR A 105 4.90 -4.44 21.14
N MET A 106 4.65 -4.65 19.85
CA MET A 106 5.04 -5.86 19.12
C MET A 106 6.11 -5.50 18.09
N ILE A 107 7.19 -6.27 18.08
CA ILE A 107 8.30 -6.15 17.13
C ILE A 107 8.35 -7.42 16.32
N PHE A 108 8.11 -7.32 15.01
CA PHE A 108 8.14 -8.47 14.12
C PHE A 108 9.41 -8.42 13.29
N LEU A 109 10.17 -9.51 13.32
CA LEU A 109 11.40 -9.63 12.56
C LEU A 109 11.09 -10.43 11.28
N PRO A 110 11.40 -9.89 10.10
CA PRO A 110 11.14 -10.62 8.87
C PRO A 110 12.01 -11.88 8.80
N GLU A 111 11.41 -12.98 8.37
CA GLU A 111 12.10 -14.24 8.09
C GLU A 111 12.68 -14.22 6.67
N GLY A 112 13.85 -14.84 6.46
CA GLY A 112 14.49 -14.94 5.15
C GLY A 112 16.02 -14.84 5.20
N GLN A 113 16.64 -14.92 4.02
CA GLN A 113 18.04 -14.55 3.84
C GLN A 113 18.12 -13.02 3.73
N PHE A 114 19.03 -12.42 4.50
CA PHE A 114 19.33 -11.00 4.48
C PHE A 114 20.83 -10.86 4.25
N ASP A 115 21.22 -9.80 3.54
CA ASP A 115 22.64 -9.55 3.24
C ASP A 115 23.42 -9.31 4.54
N ASP A 116 22.77 -8.70 5.53
CA ASP A 116 23.25 -8.55 6.89
C ASP A 116 22.09 -8.54 7.92
N GLU A 117 22.44 -8.69 9.20
CA GLU A 117 21.46 -8.64 10.29
C GLU A 117 20.91 -7.22 10.52
N GLU A 118 21.63 -6.18 10.10
CA GLU A 118 21.19 -4.80 10.23
C GLU A 118 19.98 -4.50 9.31
N GLU A 119 19.99 -5.00 8.08
CA GLU A 119 18.91 -4.95 7.11
C GLU A 119 17.68 -5.67 7.64
N ARG A 120 17.86 -6.87 8.22
CA ARG A 120 16.77 -7.62 8.85
C ARG A 120 16.10 -6.79 9.96
N LEU A 121 16.91 -6.11 10.77
CA LEU A 121 16.44 -5.33 11.92
C LEU A 121 15.81 -3.98 11.50
N ARG A 122 16.30 -3.34 10.42
CA ARG A 122 15.64 -2.14 9.82
C ARG A 122 14.28 -2.47 9.24
N ARG A 123 14.16 -3.65 8.61
CA ARG A 123 12.91 -4.14 8.02
C ARG A 123 11.91 -4.67 9.05
N ALA A 124 12.26 -4.65 10.34
CA ALA A 124 11.35 -5.00 11.41
C ALA A 124 10.09 -4.12 11.38
N ILE A 125 8.96 -4.71 11.77
CA ILE A 125 7.72 -3.96 12.03
C ILE A 125 7.66 -3.68 13.50
N VAL A 126 7.35 -2.45 13.85
CA VAL A 126 7.04 -2.07 15.21
C VAL A 126 5.60 -1.60 15.26
N LEU A 127 4.75 -2.38 15.91
CA LEU A 127 3.38 -1.99 16.27
C LEU A 127 3.38 -1.53 17.72
N ARG A 128 2.99 -0.28 17.97
CA ARG A 128 2.85 0.30 19.32
C ARG A 128 1.39 0.56 19.61
N SER A 129 0.94 0.14 20.79
CA SER A 129 -0.34 0.51 21.38
C SER A 129 -0.13 0.98 22.83
N PRO A 130 0.03 2.30 23.03
CA PRO A 130 0.30 2.88 24.35
C PRO A 130 -0.84 2.70 25.35
N ASP A 131 -2.07 2.57 24.86
CA ASP A 131 -3.27 2.35 25.68
C ASP A 131 -3.52 0.85 25.96
N GLY A 132 -2.63 -0.01 25.45
CA GLY A 132 -2.68 -1.45 25.67
C GLY A 132 -3.55 -2.22 24.68
N ALA A 133 -3.72 -3.51 24.93
CA ALA A 133 -4.54 -4.40 24.10
C ALA A 133 -5.27 -5.42 24.97
N THR A 134 -6.50 -5.73 24.62
CA THR A 134 -7.24 -6.88 25.14
C THR A 134 -7.22 -7.97 24.08
N LEU A 135 -6.65 -9.13 24.39
CA LEU A 135 -6.54 -10.26 23.48
C LEU A 135 -7.43 -11.39 23.98
N ARG A 136 -8.13 -12.05 23.05
CA ARG A 136 -8.95 -13.24 23.31
C ARG A 136 -8.33 -14.44 22.60
N PHE A 137 -8.20 -15.53 23.32
CA PHE A 137 -7.58 -16.77 22.86
C PHE A 137 -8.62 -17.89 22.72
N ALA A 138 -8.37 -18.82 21.80
CA ALA A 138 -9.21 -20.01 21.61
C ALA A 138 -9.20 -20.90 22.86
N GLU A 139 -8.05 -20.97 23.53
CA GLU A 139 -7.80 -21.79 24.72
C GLU A 139 -7.52 -20.92 25.94
N PRO A 140 -7.82 -21.38 27.16
CA PRO A 140 -7.49 -20.67 28.38
C PRO A 140 -5.97 -20.44 28.48
N ILE A 141 -5.57 -19.27 28.98
CA ILE A 141 -4.16 -18.87 29.02
C ILE A 141 -3.57 -19.14 30.42
N ASP A 142 -2.39 -19.75 30.49
CA ASP A 142 -1.61 -19.86 31.73
C ASP A 142 -0.23 -19.19 31.56
N ILE A 143 -0.23 -17.86 31.61
CA ILE A 143 0.97 -17.03 31.45
C ILE A 143 2.04 -17.34 32.52
N LYS A 144 1.63 -17.86 33.70
CA LYS A 144 2.57 -18.22 34.77
C LYS A 144 3.44 -19.43 34.42
N LYS A 145 2.98 -20.29 33.50
CA LYS A 145 3.73 -21.43 32.97
C LYS A 145 4.41 -21.13 31.63
N GLY A 146 4.38 -19.87 31.17
CA GLY A 146 4.86 -19.51 29.84
C GLY A 146 3.95 -19.97 28.69
N GLN A 147 2.81 -20.60 28.99
CA GLN A 147 1.87 -21.09 27.98
C GLN A 147 0.90 -19.98 27.60
N MET A 148 1.16 -19.33 26.47
CA MET A 148 0.12 -18.54 25.80
C MET A 148 -0.83 -19.50 25.09
N GLY A 149 -2.15 -19.25 25.16
CA GLY A 149 -3.11 -20.05 24.39
C GLY A 149 -2.71 -20.08 22.91
N SER A 150 -2.87 -21.24 22.26
CA SER A 150 -2.29 -21.52 20.94
C SER A 150 -2.77 -20.61 19.80
N LYS A 151 -3.94 -19.94 19.97
CA LYS A 151 -4.54 -19.11 18.92
C LYS A 151 -5.26 -17.88 19.48
N ILE A 152 -4.90 -16.70 18.98
CA ILE A 152 -5.69 -15.48 19.16
C ILE A 152 -6.91 -15.55 18.22
N VAL A 153 -8.11 -15.43 18.79
CA VAL A 153 -9.39 -15.43 18.06
C VAL A 153 -10.06 -14.06 18.07
N GLY A 154 -9.58 -13.15 18.91
CA GLY A 154 -10.03 -11.77 18.92
C GLY A 154 -9.03 -10.86 19.61
N GLY A 155 -9.15 -9.57 19.34
CA GLY A 155 -8.29 -8.55 19.90
C GLY A 155 -8.95 -7.19 19.85
N HIS A 156 -8.66 -6.34 20.82
CA HIS A 156 -9.10 -4.97 20.85
C HIS A 156 -7.97 -4.09 21.38
N MET A 157 -7.51 -3.16 20.57
CA MET A 157 -6.55 -2.14 20.96
C MET A 157 -7.33 -0.83 21.13
N PRO A 158 -7.72 -0.47 22.38
CA PRO A 158 -8.31 0.83 22.62
C PRO A 158 -7.28 1.92 22.30
N GLY A 159 -7.74 3.08 21.84
CA GLY A 159 -6.85 4.23 21.64
C GLY A 159 -5.86 4.05 20.49
N LYS A 160 -4.69 4.67 20.60
CA LYS A 160 -3.80 4.89 19.46
C LYS A 160 -2.99 3.65 19.07
N VAL A 161 -2.97 3.36 17.77
CA VAL A 161 -2.15 2.31 17.16
C VAL A 161 -1.22 2.92 16.12
N THR A 162 0.07 2.64 16.24
CA THR A 162 1.08 3.07 15.28
C THR A 162 1.87 1.87 14.80
N ILE A 163 1.94 1.67 13.49
CA ILE A 163 2.73 0.61 12.85
C ILE A 163 3.81 1.28 12.01
N ARG A 164 5.07 0.92 12.21
CA ARG A 164 6.19 1.50 11.47
C ARG A 164 7.24 0.48 11.05
N SER A 165 7.99 0.76 9.99
CA SER A 165 9.18 0.01 9.56
C SER A 165 10.11 0.92 8.75
N GLU A 166 11.41 0.78 8.94
CA GLU A 166 12.47 1.57 8.28
C GLU A 166 12.93 0.94 6.94
N GLN A 167 12.35 -0.20 6.58
CA GLN A 167 12.46 -0.84 5.26
C GLN A 167 13.91 -1.03 4.75
N ARG A 168 14.14 -1.02 3.44
CA ARG A 168 15.40 -1.48 2.83
C ARG A 168 16.45 -0.37 2.74
N SER A 169 16.04 0.87 2.49
CA SER A 169 16.95 1.97 2.23
C SER A 169 17.18 2.76 3.54
N PRO A 170 18.42 3.20 3.83
CA PRO A 170 18.63 4.15 4.91
C PRO A 170 18.01 5.50 4.52
N GLY A 171 16.78 5.77 4.97
CA GLY A 171 16.06 7.04 4.76
C GLY A 171 14.55 6.86 4.52
N PRO A 172 13.76 7.95 4.57
CA PRO A 172 12.29 7.90 4.56
C PRO A 172 11.66 7.46 3.23
N GLU A 173 12.49 7.13 2.25
CA GLU A 173 12.10 6.93 0.86
C GLU A 173 11.36 5.61 0.63
N ASP A 174 11.52 4.64 1.53
CA ASP A 174 10.75 3.40 1.56
C ASP A 174 10.11 3.11 2.92
N ASP A 175 10.19 4.02 3.90
CA ASP A 175 9.58 3.88 5.22
C ASP A 175 8.08 3.55 5.14
N LEU A 176 7.66 2.65 6.03
CA LEU A 176 6.25 2.35 6.29
C LEU A 176 5.82 3.06 7.57
N LEU A 177 4.70 3.77 7.52
CA LEU A 177 4.01 4.29 8.69
C LEU A 177 2.49 4.13 8.52
N LEU A 178 1.81 3.54 9.49
CA LEU A 178 0.36 3.55 9.60
C LEU A 178 -0.05 4.08 10.97
N LEU A 179 -1.03 4.97 10.96
CA LEU A 179 -1.61 5.63 12.12
C LEU A 179 -3.10 5.37 12.12
N THR A 180 -3.61 4.84 13.23
CA THR A 180 -5.05 4.70 13.45
C THR A 180 -5.36 4.56 14.94
N GLU A 181 -6.61 4.33 15.28
CA GLU A 181 -7.09 4.17 16.65
C GLU A 181 -8.20 3.11 16.71
N ASN A 182 -8.43 2.56 17.91
CA ASN A 182 -9.55 1.65 18.19
C ASN A 182 -9.65 0.47 17.21
N VAL A 183 -8.58 -0.30 17.13
CA VAL A 183 -8.47 -1.45 16.21
C VAL A 183 -9.06 -2.69 16.88
N THR A 184 -9.90 -3.40 16.14
CA THR A 184 -10.51 -4.65 16.58
C THR A 184 -10.14 -5.77 15.61
N LEU A 185 -9.66 -6.88 16.16
CA LEU A 185 -9.51 -8.16 15.49
C LEU A 185 -10.67 -9.05 15.94
N ASP A 186 -11.42 -9.58 14.99
CA ASP A 186 -12.44 -10.59 15.23
C ASP A 186 -12.26 -11.71 14.20
N ASN A 187 -11.84 -12.88 14.69
CA ASN A 187 -11.47 -14.03 13.87
C ASN A 187 -10.44 -13.63 12.79
N ASP A 188 -10.86 -13.69 11.52
CA ASP A 188 -10.03 -13.40 10.36
C ASP A 188 -10.38 -12.02 9.76
N CYS A 189 -10.78 -11.07 10.60
CA CYS A 189 -11.13 -9.71 10.17
C CYS A 189 -10.56 -8.65 11.14
N ILE A 190 -9.77 -7.73 10.61
CA ILE A 190 -9.32 -6.53 11.32
C ILE A 190 -10.18 -5.35 10.89
N THR A 191 -10.68 -4.58 11.85
CA THR A 191 -11.52 -3.42 11.60
C THR A 191 -11.13 -2.23 12.47
N THR A 192 -11.36 -1.03 11.96
CA THR A 192 -11.43 0.18 12.79
C THR A 192 -12.41 1.17 12.17
N PRO A 193 -13.32 1.75 12.95
CA PRO A 193 -14.21 2.82 12.46
C PRO A 193 -13.48 4.17 12.31
N GLN A 194 -12.25 4.27 12.83
CA GLN A 194 -11.50 5.51 12.91
C GLN A 194 -10.81 5.85 11.59
N LEU A 195 -10.23 7.05 11.56
CA LEU A 195 -9.35 7.45 10.47
C LEU A 195 -8.13 6.52 10.45
N VAL A 196 -7.78 6.06 9.26
CA VAL A 196 -6.53 5.37 8.97
C VAL A 196 -5.72 6.28 8.07
N GLU A 197 -4.51 6.61 8.48
CA GLU A 197 -3.52 7.31 7.66
C GLU A 197 -2.32 6.40 7.45
N PHE A 198 -1.84 6.32 6.22
CA PHE A 198 -0.72 5.46 5.88
C PHE A 198 0.23 6.12 4.89
N PHE A 199 1.51 5.82 5.08
CA PHE A 199 2.65 6.32 4.35
C PHE A 199 3.50 5.13 3.92
N TYR A 200 3.94 5.14 2.68
CA TYR A 200 4.89 4.16 2.15
C TYR A 200 5.83 4.86 1.17
N GLY A 201 7.03 5.16 1.66
CA GLY A 201 7.94 6.08 0.99
C GLY A 201 7.23 7.40 0.67
N PRO A 202 7.21 7.84 -0.60
CA PRO A 202 6.58 9.11 -0.97
C PRO A 202 5.05 9.06 -1.04
N ASN A 203 4.42 7.87 -0.97
CA ASN A 203 2.97 7.72 -1.14
C ASN A 203 2.23 7.89 0.17
N ARG A 204 1.05 8.50 0.07
CA ARG A 204 0.20 8.81 1.22
C ARG A 204 -1.23 8.43 0.92
N GLY A 205 -1.92 7.97 1.95
CA GLY A 205 -3.28 7.47 1.84
C GLY A 205 -3.99 7.69 3.15
N ARG A 206 -5.29 8.01 3.05
CA ARG A 206 -6.16 8.08 4.20
C ARG A 206 -7.57 7.65 3.85
N GLY A 207 -8.31 7.20 4.87
CA GLY A 207 -9.75 6.92 4.79
C GLY A 207 -10.29 6.44 6.12
N ARG A 208 -11.59 6.17 6.17
CA ARG A 208 -12.29 5.75 7.40
C ARG A 208 -12.95 4.39 7.22
N GLU A 209 -13.32 3.78 8.36
CA GLU A 209 -14.00 2.49 8.39
C GLU A 209 -13.20 1.43 7.65
N MET A 210 -11.99 1.18 8.14
CA MET A 210 -11.12 0.18 7.57
C MET A 210 -11.63 -1.21 7.89
N ARG A 211 -11.64 -2.08 6.88
CA ARG A 211 -11.85 -3.51 7.01
C ARG A 211 -10.76 -4.26 6.26
N LEU A 212 -10.24 -5.30 6.87
CA LEU A 212 -9.14 -6.08 6.33
C LEU A 212 -9.38 -7.55 6.62
N GLU A 213 -9.61 -8.32 5.56
CA GLU A 213 -9.93 -9.74 5.66
C GLU A 213 -8.66 -10.57 5.49
N LEU A 214 -8.40 -11.43 6.47
CA LEU A 214 -7.20 -12.24 6.56
C LEU A 214 -7.43 -13.58 5.85
N THR A 215 -6.36 -14.16 5.29
CA THR A 215 -6.40 -15.51 4.74
C THR A 215 -6.46 -16.52 5.87
N THR A 216 -7.43 -17.42 5.83
CA THR A 216 -7.60 -18.48 6.84
C THR A 216 -6.55 -19.58 6.68
N ALA A 217 -6.31 -20.35 7.74
CA ALA A 217 -5.41 -21.51 7.67
C ALA A 217 -5.86 -22.55 6.63
N ALA A 218 -7.17 -22.80 6.50
CA ALA A 218 -7.73 -23.73 5.52
C ALA A 218 -7.45 -23.27 4.07
N GLU A 219 -7.59 -21.98 3.80
CA GLU A 219 -7.29 -21.41 2.48
C GLU A 219 -5.80 -21.41 2.17
N LYS A 220 -4.95 -21.17 3.18
CA LYS A 220 -3.50 -21.26 3.05
C LYS A 220 -3.05 -22.70 2.76
N ALA A 221 -3.70 -23.69 3.36
CA ALA A 221 -3.46 -25.11 3.07
C ALA A 221 -3.88 -25.48 1.63
N ALA A 222 -5.01 -24.94 1.15
CA ALA A 222 -5.48 -25.15 -0.22
C ALA A 222 -4.63 -24.42 -1.27
N GLN A 223 -4.12 -23.22 -0.94
CA GLN A 223 -3.28 -22.38 -1.82
C GLN A 223 -2.09 -21.81 -1.03
N PRO A 224 -0.96 -22.54 -0.97
CA PRO A 224 0.22 -22.13 -0.19
C PRO A 224 0.85 -20.80 -0.63
N SER A 225 0.65 -20.40 -1.88
CA SER A 225 1.13 -19.13 -2.44
C SER A 225 0.21 -17.93 -2.12
N SER A 226 -0.93 -18.15 -1.46
CA SER A 226 -1.83 -17.07 -1.10
C SER A 226 -1.20 -16.14 -0.05
N GLY A 227 -1.31 -14.84 -0.30
CA GLY A 227 -0.87 -13.82 0.64
C GLY A 227 -1.66 -13.88 1.97
N PRO A 228 -1.14 -13.23 3.02
CA PRO A 228 -1.74 -13.29 4.36
C PRO A 228 -3.09 -12.57 4.45
N ALA A 229 -3.42 -11.69 3.50
CA ALA A 229 -4.68 -10.96 3.43
C ALA A 229 -5.38 -11.18 2.08
N LYS A 230 -6.71 -11.13 2.10
CA LYS A 230 -7.58 -11.28 0.92
C LYS A 230 -7.96 -9.92 0.35
N THR A 231 -8.51 -9.07 1.21
CA THR A 231 -9.08 -7.79 0.82
C THR A 231 -8.72 -6.72 1.83
N PHE A 232 -8.57 -5.50 1.33
CA PHE A 232 -8.46 -4.30 2.14
C PHE A 232 -9.53 -3.31 1.68
N GLU A 233 -10.22 -2.70 2.62
CA GLU A 233 -11.26 -1.74 2.34
C GLU A 233 -11.15 -0.52 3.26
N LEU A 234 -11.43 0.65 2.69
CA LEU A 234 -11.78 1.88 3.39
C LEU A 234 -13.16 2.28 2.88
N ALA A 235 -14.15 2.42 3.76
CA ALA A 235 -15.53 2.60 3.30
C ALA A 235 -15.83 4.01 2.76
N ARG A 236 -15.12 5.05 3.26
CA ARG A 236 -15.35 6.45 2.88
C ARG A 236 -14.17 7.37 3.20
N ASP A 237 -14.31 8.63 2.76
CA ASP A 237 -13.34 9.72 2.95
C ASP A 237 -11.95 9.37 2.41
N VAL A 238 -11.92 8.65 1.29
CA VAL A 238 -10.68 8.12 0.73
C VAL A 238 -9.96 9.22 -0.05
N HIS A 239 -8.70 9.44 0.33
CA HIS A 239 -7.77 10.33 -0.37
C HIS A 239 -6.41 9.64 -0.49
N MET A 240 -5.92 9.51 -1.71
CA MET A 240 -4.66 8.87 -2.05
C MET A 240 -3.79 9.85 -2.82
N ARG A 241 -2.52 9.98 -2.43
CA ARG A 241 -1.49 10.72 -3.17
C ARG A 241 -0.37 9.77 -3.54
N MET A 242 -0.07 9.72 -4.83
CA MET A 242 0.84 8.75 -5.42
C MET A 242 1.90 9.47 -6.23
N GLU A 243 3.16 9.10 -6.07
CA GLU A 243 4.20 9.51 -7.00
C GLU A 243 4.28 8.51 -8.15
N THR A 244 4.10 9.01 -9.38
CA THR A 244 4.15 8.16 -10.59
C THR A 244 5.59 8.02 -11.07
N ALA A 245 6.15 6.82 -11.00
CA ALA A 245 7.38 6.47 -11.71
C ALA A 245 7.01 5.78 -13.04
N ASP A 246 7.26 6.47 -14.15
CA ASP A 246 7.21 5.98 -15.55
C ASP A 246 5.89 5.37 -16.09
N GLY A 247 4.88 5.11 -15.25
CA GLY A 247 3.52 4.73 -15.63
C GLY A 247 2.52 5.80 -15.18
N ASP A 248 2.17 6.71 -16.08
CA ASP A 248 1.20 7.77 -15.82
C ASP A 248 -0.22 7.17 -15.74
N LEU A 249 -0.99 7.55 -14.72
CA LEU A 249 -2.41 7.17 -14.61
C LEU A 249 -3.29 7.99 -15.58
N PHE A 250 -2.71 9.02 -16.18
CA PHE A 250 -3.34 9.87 -17.18
C PHE A 250 -2.73 9.64 -18.56
N MET A 251 -3.60 9.45 -19.55
CA MET A 251 -3.22 9.16 -20.95
C MET A 251 -2.55 10.34 -21.65
N VAL A 252 -2.71 11.53 -21.05
CA VAL A 252 -2.39 12.82 -21.63
C VAL A 252 -1.87 13.67 -20.47
N GLY A 253 -0.61 14.08 -20.47
CA GLY A 253 0.04 15.00 -19.55
C GLY A 253 1.08 15.97 -20.08
N ALA A 254 1.33 17.00 -19.30
CA ALA A 254 2.29 18.02 -19.66
C ALA A 254 3.69 17.42 -19.79
N LYS A 255 4.35 17.73 -20.91
CA LYS A 255 5.81 17.66 -21.01
C LYS A 255 6.41 18.61 -19.96
N PRO A 256 7.38 18.19 -19.13
CA PRO A 256 8.17 19.15 -18.37
C PRO A 256 8.81 20.11 -19.37
N ALA A 257 8.51 21.41 -19.27
CA ALA A 257 9.10 22.41 -20.14
C ALA A 257 10.62 22.24 -20.15
N ALA A 258 11.20 21.98 -21.32
CA ALA A 258 12.65 21.96 -21.48
C ALA A 258 13.15 23.40 -21.28
N PRO A 259 14.11 23.66 -20.39
CA PRO A 259 14.84 24.92 -20.42
C PRO A 259 15.64 24.95 -21.72
N ALA A 260 15.49 26.03 -22.49
CA ALA A 260 16.37 26.31 -23.60
C ALA A 260 17.83 26.39 -23.11
N ALA A 261 18.70 25.64 -23.76
CA ALA A 261 20.16 25.75 -23.81
C ALA A 261 20.91 26.09 -22.50
N ALA A 262 21.41 25.06 -21.83
CA ALA A 262 22.79 24.98 -21.34
C ALA A 262 23.07 23.53 -20.90
N ALA A 263 24.14 22.94 -21.44
CA ALA A 263 24.64 21.64 -21.02
C ALA A 263 25.14 21.75 -19.58
N ASP A 264 24.47 21.07 -18.64
CA ASP A 264 25.02 20.60 -17.38
C ASP A 264 24.05 19.62 -16.72
N MET A 265 24.60 18.56 -16.12
CA MET A 265 23.89 17.45 -15.48
C MET A 265 22.88 17.97 -14.44
N LYS A 266 21.58 18.00 -14.79
CA LYS A 266 20.49 18.31 -13.88
C LYS A 266 19.63 17.06 -13.65
N PRO A 267 19.31 16.69 -12.38
CA PRO A 267 18.50 15.50 -12.09
C PRO A 267 17.14 15.60 -12.76
N ALA A 268 16.64 14.46 -13.27
CA ALA A 268 15.34 14.35 -13.91
C ALA A 268 14.27 15.07 -13.07
N SER A 269 13.53 15.99 -13.69
CA SER A 269 12.45 16.74 -13.07
C SER A 269 11.47 15.78 -12.37
N PRO A 270 11.10 16.01 -11.10
CA PRO A 270 10.14 15.15 -10.41
C PRO A 270 8.82 15.12 -11.18
N LYS A 271 8.30 13.92 -11.43
CA LYS A 271 7.03 13.74 -12.13
C LYS A 271 5.88 14.23 -11.25
N PRO A 272 4.88 14.90 -11.83
CA PRO A 272 3.75 15.42 -11.08
C PRO A 272 3.03 14.29 -10.33
N PRO A 273 2.77 14.44 -9.02
CA PRO A 273 2.04 13.45 -8.24
C PRO A 273 0.59 13.36 -8.71
N VAL A 274 0.02 12.17 -8.57
CA VAL A 274 -1.39 11.90 -8.84
C VAL A 274 -2.15 11.80 -7.52
N GLU A 275 -3.26 12.50 -7.44
CA GLU A 275 -4.21 12.44 -6.34
C GLU A 275 -5.47 11.71 -6.79
N ILE A 276 -5.95 10.77 -5.98
CA ILE A 276 -7.20 10.04 -6.20
C ILE A 276 -8.08 10.26 -4.98
N ASN A 277 -9.26 10.81 -5.21
CA ASN A 277 -10.29 11.05 -4.21
C ASN A 277 -11.54 10.28 -4.58
N CYS A 278 -12.21 9.69 -3.60
CA CYS A 278 -13.56 9.17 -3.79
C CYS A 278 -14.43 9.33 -2.54
N GLN A 279 -15.73 9.48 -2.74
CA GLN A 279 -16.69 9.64 -1.63
C GLN A 279 -17.14 8.30 -1.05
N GLY A 280 -17.11 7.24 -1.86
CA GLY A 280 -17.43 5.90 -1.43
C GLY A 280 -16.19 5.10 -1.07
N ARG A 281 -16.33 3.78 -1.19
CA ARG A 281 -15.30 2.85 -0.75
C ARG A 281 -14.10 2.75 -1.70
N LEU A 282 -12.92 2.56 -1.12
CA LEU A 282 -11.78 1.95 -1.78
C LEU A 282 -11.76 0.46 -1.40
N HIS A 283 -11.89 -0.42 -2.38
CA HIS A 283 -11.78 -1.86 -2.22
C HIS A 283 -10.57 -2.39 -2.98
N VAL A 284 -9.69 -3.12 -2.30
CA VAL A 284 -8.50 -3.72 -2.88
C VAL A 284 -8.53 -5.22 -2.73
N ASP A 285 -8.59 -5.92 -3.86
CA ASP A 285 -8.44 -7.37 -3.93
C ASP A 285 -6.93 -7.68 -4.05
N LEU A 286 -6.38 -8.21 -2.96
CA LEU A 286 -4.95 -8.50 -2.84
C LEU A 286 -4.55 -9.78 -3.58
N ARG A 287 -5.52 -10.63 -3.93
CA ARG A 287 -5.29 -11.87 -4.69
C ARG A 287 -5.27 -11.60 -6.19
N ARG A 288 -6.11 -10.66 -6.65
CA ARG A 288 -6.21 -10.26 -8.06
C ARG A 288 -5.36 -9.03 -8.40
N TYR A 289 -4.78 -8.39 -7.40
CA TYR A 289 -4.04 -7.13 -7.52
C TYR A 289 -4.86 -6.04 -8.20
N VAL A 290 -6.10 -5.83 -7.75
CA VAL A 290 -6.99 -4.79 -8.28
C VAL A 290 -7.42 -3.85 -7.16
N ALA A 291 -7.16 -2.55 -7.33
CA ALA A 291 -7.72 -1.51 -6.49
C ALA A 291 -8.92 -0.86 -7.20
N THR A 292 -10.05 -0.75 -6.52
CA THR A 292 -11.27 -0.13 -7.06
C THR A 292 -11.77 0.97 -6.14
N PHE A 293 -11.89 2.17 -6.69
CA PHE A 293 -12.46 3.34 -6.06
C PHE A 293 -13.91 3.50 -6.51
N HIS A 294 -14.81 3.78 -5.57
CA HIS A 294 -16.24 3.88 -5.81
C HIS A 294 -16.77 5.26 -5.46
N GLU A 295 -17.78 5.69 -6.21
CA GLU A 295 -18.60 6.88 -6.00
C GLU A 295 -17.85 8.20 -6.08
N ARG A 296 -18.19 9.00 -7.11
CA ARG A 296 -17.62 10.32 -7.37
C ARG A 296 -16.10 10.31 -7.27
N VAL A 297 -15.49 9.45 -8.08
CA VAL A 297 -14.03 9.34 -8.14
C VAL A 297 -13.49 10.50 -8.95
N GLU A 298 -12.56 11.23 -8.35
CA GLU A 298 -11.80 12.29 -8.99
C GLU A 298 -10.32 11.94 -8.92
N VAL A 299 -9.68 11.86 -10.07
CA VAL A 299 -8.23 11.74 -10.20
C VAL A 299 -7.73 13.08 -10.68
N VAL A 300 -6.70 13.63 -10.03
CA VAL A 300 -6.03 14.87 -10.42
C VAL A 300 -4.54 14.62 -10.57
N ARG A 301 -3.94 15.06 -11.69
CA ARG A 301 -2.48 15.15 -11.81
C ARG A 301 -2.04 16.58 -11.60
N LEU A 302 -1.22 16.79 -10.58
CA LEU A 302 -0.75 18.11 -10.19
C LEU A 302 0.45 18.53 -11.03
N ASN A 303 0.22 19.21 -12.14
CA ASN A 303 1.30 19.72 -12.98
C ASN A 303 2.03 20.87 -12.24
N PRO A 304 3.37 20.82 -12.10
CA PRO A 304 4.12 21.86 -11.41
C PRO A 304 4.13 23.21 -12.15
N VAL A 305 3.87 23.19 -13.45
CA VAL A 305 3.74 24.37 -14.30
C VAL A 305 2.54 24.16 -15.23
N GLY A 306 1.52 25.01 -15.11
CA GLY A 306 0.30 24.96 -15.92
C GLY A 306 -0.92 24.37 -15.20
N ASP A 307 -2.00 24.22 -15.95
CA ASP A 307 -3.26 23.66 -15.44
C ASP A 307 -3.11 22.17 -15.10
N SER A 308 -3.81 21.73 -14.06
CA SER A 308 -3.88 20.31 -13.69
C SER A 308 -4.83 19.54 -14.61
N ASP A 309 -4.54 18.26 -14.81
CA ASP A 309 -5.40 17.37 -15.57
C ASP A 309 -6.27 16.56 -14.63
N ARG A 310 -7.50 16.28 -15.06
CA ARG A 310 -8.53 15.69 -14.21
C ARG A 310 -9.29 14.58 -14.93
N LEU A 311 -9.50 13.47 -14.23
CA LEU A 311 -10.41 12.39 -14.65
C LEU A 311 -11.51 12.25 -13.59
N THR A 312 -12.76 12.37 -14.00
CA THR A 312 -13.92 12.14 -13.13
C THR A 312 -14.74 10.96 -13.62
N CYS A 313 -15.14 10.10 -12.70
CA CYS A 313 -15.95 8.92 -13.00
C CYS A 313 -16.73 8.44 -11.76
N GLN A 314 -17.56 7.43 -11.93
CA GLN A 314 -18.30 6.82 -10.82
C GLN A 314 -17.54 5.66 -10.19
N ARG A 315 -16.72 4.96 -10.98
CA ARG A 315 -15.87 3.86 -10.52
C ARG A 315 -14.56 3.87 -11.29
N LEU A 316 -13.45 3.79 -10.57
CA LEU A 316 -12.11 3.64 -11.13
C LEU A 316 -11.52 2.33 -10.64
N SER A 317 -11.12 1.44 -11.55
CA SER A 317 -10.39 0.22 -11.25
C SER A 317 -8.99 0.30 -11.83
N VAL A 318 -7.99 0.03 -11.00
CA VAL A 318 -6.58 -0.06 -11.40
C VAL A 318 -6.09 -1.47 -11.12
N ARG A 319 -5.71 -2.18 -12.18
CA ARG A 319 -5.15 -3.53 -12.11
C ARG A 319 -3.63 -3.47 -12.19
N PHE A 320 -2.99 -4.15 -11.25
CA PHE A 320 -1.54 -4.24 -11.15
C PHE A 320 -1.03 -5.59 -11.59
N GLU A 321 0.23 -5.61 -12.01
CA GLU A 321 0.98 -6.82 -12.29
C GLU A 321 2.36 -6.75 -11.62
N PRO A 322 2.91 -7.89 -11.20
CA PRO A 322 4.31 -7.98 -10.77
C PRO A 322 5.26 -7.47 -11.85
N ASP A 323 6.24 -6.68 -11.46
CA ASP A 323 7.29 -6.18 -12.35
C ASP A 323 8.32 -7.29 -12.61
N PRO A 324 8.44 -7.81 -13.84
CA PRO A 324 9.37 -8.89 -14.16
C PRO A 324 10.83 -8.42 -14.22
N THR A 325 11.08 -7.12 -14.30
CA THR A 325 12.45 -6.56 -14.46
C THR A 325 13.22 -6.52 -13.14
N VAL A 326 12.51 -6.65 -12.03
CA VAL A 326 13.12 -6.78 -10.70
C VAL A 326 13.39 -8.26 -10.50
N LYS A 327 14.49 -8.72 -11.09
CA LYS A 327 15.12 -9.95 -10.64
C LYS A 327 15.44 -9.75 -9.16
N THR A 328 14.77 -10.49 -8.29
CA THR A 328 15.37 -10.88 -7.01
C THR A 328 16.79 -11.30 -7.33
N ALA A 329 17.78 -10.69 -6.66
CA ALA A 329 19.18 -10.96 -6.95
C ALA A 329 19.39 -12.49 -7.00
N ALA A 330 20.06 -12.96 -8.04
CA ALA A 330 20.24 -14.37 -8.31
C ALA A 330 20.97 -15.01 -7.11
N GLY A 331 20.21 -15.70 -6.28
CA GLY A 331 20.55 -16.22 -4.95
C GLY A 331 19.30 -16.61 -4.16
N ASP A 332 18.17 -15.92 -4.41
CA ASP A 332 16.88 -16.19 -3.78
C ASP A 332 16.13 -17.38 -4.42
N ALA A 333 16.54 -18.60 -4.08
CA ALA A 333 15.73 -19.81 -4.28
C ALA A 333 14.66 -20.02 -3.18
N SER A 334 14.51 -19.05 -2.27
CA SER A 334 13.48 -19.02 -1.23
C SER A 334 12.74 -17.69 -1.28
N GLY A 335 11.86 -17.55 -2.26
CA GLY A 335 11.08 -16.34 -2.50
C GLY A 335 10.26 -15.91 -1.28
N LYS A 336 10.49 -14.69 -0.78
CA LYS A 336 9.59 -13.97 0.15
C LYS A 336 9.89 -12.46 0.22
N GLY A 337 10.48 -11.87 -0.81
CA GLY A 337 10.44 -10.41 -1.04
C GLY A 337 9.14 -10.04 -1.76
N MET A 338 8.37 -9.08 -1.24
CA MET A 338 7.09 -8.71 -1.84
C MET A 338 7.30 -8.19 -3.28
N PRO A 339 6.55 -8.69 -4.28
CA PRO A 339 6.77 -8.34 -5.68
C PRO A 339 6.52 -6.85 -5.88
N ARG A 340 7.40 -6.17 -6.61
CA ARG A 340 7.12 -4.80 -7.05
C ARG A 340 5.94 -4.85 -8.00
N LEU A 341 4.92 -4.06 -7.74
CA LEU A 341 3.70 -4.04 -8.54
C LEU A 341 3.64 -2.74 -9.34
N ARG A 342 3.39 -2.87 -10.65
CA ARG A 342 3.18 -1.75 -11.57
C ARG A 342 1.76 -1.78 -12.14
N PRO A 343 1.12 -0.63 -12.42
CA PRO A 343 -0.17 -0.62 -13.09
C PRO A 343 -0.03 -1.21 -14.48
N ARG A 344 -0.99 -2.06 -14.85
CA ARG A 344 -1.11 -2.58 -16.22
C ARG A 344 -2.29 -1.96 -16.93
N TYR A 345 -3.43 -1.86 -16.23
CA TYR A 345 -4.69 -1.55 -16.86
C TYR A 345 -5.57 -0.71 -15.96
N ILE A 346 -6.21 0.28 -16.57
CA ILE A 346 -7.09 1.24 -15.91
C ILE A 346 -8.46 1.16 -16.58
N THR A 347 -9.50 1.13 -15.76
CA THR A 347 -10.88 1.23 -16.22
C THR A 347 -11.59 2.30 -15.41
N ALA A 348 -12.13 3.31 -16.08
CA ALA A 348 -13.05 4.26 -15.48
C ALA A 348 -14.43 4.03 -16.07
N ASP A 349 -15.42 3.78 -15.21
CA ASP A 349 -16.81 3.62 -15.59
C ASP A 349 -17.63 4.78 -15.01
N GLY A 350 -18.58 5.30 -15.78
CA GLY A 350 -19.30 6.51 -15.42
C GLY A 350 -20.51 6.77 -16.31
N ASN A 351 -21.35 7.69 -15.88
CA ASN A 351 -22.37 8.29 -16.71
C ASN A 351 -22.44 9.79 -16.35
N PRO A 352 -21.53 10.62 -16.86
CA PRO A 352 -20.39 10.29 -17.74
C PRO A 352 -19.08 9.95 -17.01
N VAL A 353 -18.11 9.43 -17.74
CA VAL A 353 -16.66 9.56 -17.51
C VAL A 353 -16.20 10.82 -18.24
N ILE A 354 -15.44 11.69 -17.58
CA ILE A 354 -14.90 12.92 -18.17
C ILE A 354 -13.40 12.99 -17.88
N LEU A 355 -12.59 13.07 -18.93
CA LEU A 355 -11.17 13.40 -18.89
C LEU A 355 -10.99 14.82 -19.39
N ASP A 356 -10.55 15.73 -18.53
CA ASP A 356 -10.18 17.11 -18.84
C ASP A 356 -8.67 17.25 -18.70
N SER A 357 -7.94 17.16 -19.81
CA SER A 357 -6.50 17.41 -19.86
C SER A 357 -6.20 18.78 -20.45
N ARG A 358 -6.34 19.81 -19.60
CA ARG A 358 -6.07 21.20 -19.96
C ARG A 358 -4.63 21.42 -20.40
N SER A 359 -3.68 20.68 -19.84
CA SER A 359 -2.27 20.83 -20.20
C SER A 359 -1.99 20.50 -21.66
N ASN A 360 -2.86 19.71 -22.29
CA ASN A 360 -2.74 19.31 -23.69
C ASN A 360 -3.94 19.75 -24.54
N GLY A 361 -4.85 20.54 -23.97
CA GLY A 361 -6.08 20.98 -24.64
C GLY A 361 -7.03 19.84 -25.01
N VAL A 362 -6.98 18.69 -24.33
CA VAL A 362 -7.81 17.52 -24.64
C VAL A 362 -8.95 17.40 -23.63
N GLU A 363 -10.18 17.29 -24.11
CA GLU A 363 -11.36 16.93 -23.33
C GLU A 363 -11.98 15.68 -23.94
N ALA A 364 -12.19 14.63 -23.14
CA ALA A 364 -12.83 13.40 -23.58
C ALA A 364 -14.00 13.05 -22.65
N ARG A 365 -15.11 12.59 -23.23
CA ARG A 365 -16.33 12.23 -22.50
C ARG A 365 -16.94 10.97 -23.09
N GLY A 366 -17.36 10.06 -22.23
CA GLY A 366 -18.09 8.85 -22.61
C GLY A 366 -18.68 8.17 -21.37
N ARG A 367 -18.96 6.88 -21.44
CA ARG A 367 -19.44 6.08 -20.29
C ARG A 367 -18.40 5.13 -19.74
N ARG A 368 -17.41 4.77 -20.53
CA ARG A 368 -16.33 3.89 -20.10
C ARG A 368 -15.04 4.23 -20.81
N LEU A 369 -13.99 4.41 -20.03
CA LEU A 369 -12.63 4.58 -20.49
C LEU A 369 -11.82 3.36 -20.06
N GLU A 370 -11.19 2.72 -21.04
CA GLU A 370 -10.26 1.62 -20.83
C GLU A 370 -8.88 2.05 -21.31
N TYR A 371 -7.83 1.65 -20.58
CA TYR A 371 -6.47 1.95 -20.98
C TYR A 371 -5.48 0.93 -20.48
N ASP A 372 -4.61 0.50 -21.39
CA ASP A 372 -3.45 -0.31 -21.10
C ASP A 372 -2.20 0.58 -21.00
N VAL A 373 -1.63 0.63 -19.80
CA VAL A 373 -0.52 1.53 -19.45
C VAL A 373 0.76 1.16 -20.21
N GLN A 374 0.94 -0.12 -20.55
CA GLN A 374 2.16 -0.59 -21.22
C GLN A 374 2.05 -0.48 -22.74
N THR A 375 0.89 -0.73 -23.34
CA THR A 375 0.72 -0.48 -24.79
C THR A 375 0.38 0.98 -25.09
N ARG A 376 0.05 1.78 -24.06
CA ARG A 376 -0.35 3.18 -24.17
C ARG A 376 -1.50 3.38 -25.16
N SER A 377 -2.43 2.44 -25.13
CA SER A 377 -3.60 2.44 -25.97
C SER A 377 -4.84 2.27 -25.11
N GLY A 378 -5.94 2.84 -25.57
CA GLY A 378 -7.17 2.83 -24.83
C GLY A 378 -8.40 2.94 -25.71
N LYS A 379 -9.55 2.85 -25.05
CA LYS A 379 -10.86 2.95 -25.67
C LYS A 379 -11.75 3.85 -24.85
N LEU A 380 -12.46 4.74 -25.52
CA LEU A 380 -13.56 5.50 -24.95
C LEU A 380 -14.86 5.03 -25.60
N LEU A 381 -15.78 4.57 -24.76
CA LEU A 381 -17.00 3.90 -25.16
C LEU A 381 -18.20 4.67 -24.63
N ASP A 382 -19.21 4.84 -25.47
CA ASP A 382 -20.53 5.31 -25.09
C ASP A 382 -21.60 4.60 -25.94
N ASN A 383 -22.77 4.35 -25.34
CA ASN A 383 -23.90 3.76 -26.07
C ASN A 383 -24.55 4.78 -27.01
N ASP A 384 -24.50 6.06 -26.63
CA ASP A 384 -25.06 7.17 -27.40
C ASP A 384 -23.95 7.82 -28.22
N GLU A 385 -23.04 8.55 -27.56
CA GLU A 385 -21.96 9.28 -28.21
C GLU A 385 -20.77 9.51 -27.26
N ALA A 386 -19.61 8.95 -27.62
CA ALA A 386 -18.31 9.29 -27.05
C ALA A 386 -17.72 10.47 -27.82
N THR A 387 -17.21 11.45 -27.08
CA THR A 387 -16.68 12.69 -27.65
C THR A 387 -15.23 12.88 -27.25
N LEU A 388 -14.40 13.25 -28.22
CA LEU A 388 -13.03 13.73 -28.00
C LEU A 388 -12.89 15.11 -28.64
N ARG A 389 -12.51 16.09 -27.84
CA ARG A 389 -12.29 17.48 -28.25
C ARG A 389 -10.84 17.83 -27.98
N GLN A 390 -10.18 18.40 -28.95
CA GLN A 390 -8.80 18.81 -28.86
C GLN A 390 -8.64 20.25 -29.34
N LEU A 391 -8.15 21.12 -28.47
CA LEU A 391 -7.74 22.47 -28.81
C LEU A 391 -6.26 22.44 -29.18
N ASP A 392 -5.96 22.73 -30.43
CA ASP A 392 -4.57 22.88 -30.89
C ASP A 392 -3.98 24.16 -30.29
N PRO A 393 -2.90 24.07 -29.48
CA PRO A 393 -2.32 25.24 -28.82
C PRO A 393 -1.72 26.25 -29.80
N ALA A 394 -1.26 25.81 -30.98
CA ALA A 394 -0.64 26.68 -31.98
C ALA A 394 -1.68 27.40 -32.84
N THR A 395 -2.69 26.67 -33.32
CA THR A 395 -3.69 27.23 -34.25
C THR A 395 -4.95 27.73 -33.56
N ARG A 396 -5.14 27.41 -32.27
CA ARG A 396 -6.39 27.59 -31.51
C ARG A 396 -7.62 26.98 -32.19
N GLN A 397 -7.41 26.04 -33.12
CA GLN A 397 -8.49 25.36 -33.78
C GLN A 397 -9.00 24.21 -32.91
N LEU A 398 -10.32 24.09 -32.83
CA LEU A 398 -10.98 23.00 -32.16
C LEU A 398 -11.15 21.83 -33.14
N ARG A 399 -10.62 20.67 -32.75
CA ARG A 399 -10.85 19.39 -33.42
C ARG A 399 -11.81 18.56 -32.58
N GLU A 400 -12.80 17.96 -33.20
CA GLU A 400 -13.86 17.22 -32.52
C GLU A 400 -14.08 15.88 -33.21
N ILE A 401 -14.15 14.81 -32.42
CA ILE A 401 -14.47 13.47 -32.87
C ILE A 401 -15.63 12.96 -32.04
N HIS A 402 -16.70 12.59 -32.71
CA HIS A 402 -17.91 12.03 -32.11
C HIS A 402 -18.13 10.66 -32.72
N ALA A 403 -18.23 9.61 -31.90
CA ALA A 403 -18.51 8.25 -32.34
C ALA A 403 -19.03 7.40 -31.18
N ARG A 404 -19.42 6.14 -31.41
CA ARG A 404 -19.78 5.24 -30.30
C ARG A 404 -18.57 4.66 -29.57
N GLU A 405 -17.51 4.41 -30.34
CA GLU A 405 -16.25 3.89 -29.84
C GLU A 405 -15.11 4.70 -30.46
N LEU A 406 -14.22 5.19 -29.59
CA LEU A 406 -12.97 5.86 -29.98
C LEU A 406 -11.82 5.02 -29.43
N GLU A 407 -11.11 4.33 -30.31
CA GLU A 407 -9.85 3.68 -29.96
C GLU A 407 -8.72 4.68 -30.16
N PHE A 408 -7.80 4.80 -29.21
CA PHE A 408 -6.69 5.75 -29.29
C PHE A 408 -5.36 5.13 -28.90
N GLU A 409 -4.30 5.66 -29.49
CA GLU A 409 -2.90 5.34 -29.16
C GLU A 409 -2.14 6.62 -28.84
N SER A 410 -1.48 6.66 -27.68
CA SER A 410 -0.59 7.77 -27.33
C SER A 410 0.68 7.75 -28.19
N ASP A 411 1.28 8.92 -28.38
CA ASP A 411 2.55 9.03 -29.09
C ASP A 411 3.70 8.41 -28.27
N PRO A 412 4.50 7.48 -28.80
CA PRO A 412 5.67 6.95 -28.08
C PRO A 412 6.68 8.04 -27.66
N GLU A 413 6.84 9.10 -28.47
CA GLU A 413 7.76 10.21 -28.23
C GLU A 413 7.16 11.27 -27.30
N SER A 414 5.83 11.38 -27.28
CA SER A 414 5.08 12.23 -26.37
C SER A 414 3.93 11.42 -25.73
N PRO A 415 4.23 10.52 -24.77
CA PRO A 415 3.24 9.59 -24.20
C PRO A 415 2.11 10.29 -23.47
N SER A 416 2.41 11.52 -23.06
CA SER A 416 1.55 12.43 -22.35
C SER A 416 0.99 13.51 -23.32
N GLY A 417 1.37 13.50 -24.59
CA GLY A 417 0.76 14.37 -25.57
C GLY A 417 -0.67 13.96 -25.93
N PRO A 418 -1.32 14.72 -26.82
CA PRO A 418 -2.53 14.25 -27.47
C PRO A 418 -2.29 12.91 -28.19
N PRO A 419 -3.34 12.10 -28.39
CA PRO A 419 -3.21 10.80 -29.04
C PRO A 419 -2.64 10.96 -30.45
N ARG A 420 -1.68 10.10 -30.80
CA ARG A 420 -1.08 10.05 -32.14
C ARG A 420 -2.08 9.54 -33.17
N ARG A 421 -2.93 8.61 -32.76
CA ARG A 421 -3.94 7.98 -33.61
C ARG A 421 -5.23 7.84 -32.83
N VAL A 422 -6.35 8.14 -33.51
CA VAL A 422 -7.70 7.87 -33.01
C VAL A 422 -8.50 7.22 -34.14
N ASP A 423 -8.96 5.99 -33.89
CA ASP A 423 -9.86 5.27 -34.78
C ASP A 423 -11.30 5.39 -34.21
N ALA A 424 -12.19 5.98 -35.00
CA ALA A 424 -13.60 6.15 -34.64
C ALA A 424 -14.46 5.06 -35.27
N ARG A 425 -15.32 4.42 -34.46
CA ARG A 425 -16.26 3.38 -34.92
C ARG A 425 -17.71 3.69 -34.54
N GLY A 426 -18.62 3.31 -35.43
CA GLY A 426 -20.06 3.53 -35.30
C GLY A 426 -20.53 4.84 -35.95
N LYS A 427 -21.79 5.21 -35.69
CA LYS A 427 -22.34 6.49 -36.16
C LYS A 427 -21.64 7.64 -35.44
N GLY A 428 -21.32 8.69 -36.18
CA GLY A 428 -20.50 9.77 -35.66
C GLY A 428 -20.15 10.83 -36.72
N TRP A 429 -19.35 11.81 -36.33
CA TRP A 429 -18.82 12.85 -37.20
C TRP A 429 -17.47 13.35 -36.68
N LEU A 430 -16.69 13.94 -37.59
CA LEU A 430 -15.39 14.55 -37.30
C LEU A 430 -15.41 16.00 -37.79
N ARG A 431 -14.84 16.91 -37.00
CA ARG A 431 -14.54 18.29 -37.41
C ARG A 431 -13.08 18.58 -37.12
N GLY A 432 -12.37 19.12 -38.11
CA GLY A 432 -10.99 19.56 -37.96
C GLY A 432 -10.44 20.05 -39.30
N SER A 433 -9.32 20.77 -39.26
CA SER A 433 -8.58 21.10 -40.47
C SER A 433 -7.62 19.96 -40.80
N PRO A 434 -7.54 19.53 -42.07
CA PRO A 434 -6.47 18.63 -42.48
C PRO A 434 -5.11 19.30 -42.22
N PRO A 435 -4.04 18.53 -41.95
CA PRO A 435 -2.69 19.09 -41.97
C PRO A 435 -2.47 19.76 -43.32
N ALA A 436 -1.82 20.92 -43.32
CA ALA A 436 -1.36 21.51 -44.58
C ALA A 436 -0.45 20.47 -45.25
N ASP A 437 -0.68 20.21 -46.54
CA ASP A 437 0.15 19.28 -47.30
C ASP A 437 1.63 19.69 -47.11
N PRO A 438 2.52 18.74 -46.78
CA PRO A 438 3.95 19.00 -46.86
C PRO A 438 4.31 19.03 -48.35
N ASP A 439 4.44 20.23 -48.92
CA ASP A 439 5.11 20.44 -50.21
C ASP A 439 6.57 19.92 -50.19
#